data_AF-A0A7X0RW58-F1
#
_entry.id   AF-A0A7X0RW58-F1
#
_cell.length_a   1.000
_cell.length_b   1.000
_cell.length_c   1.000
_cell.angle_alpha   90.00
_cell.angle_beta   90.00
_cell.angle_gamma   90.00
#
_symmetry.space_group_name_H-M   'P 1'
#
loop_
_entity.id
_entity.type
_entity.pdbx_description
1 polymer ?
#
loop_
_entity_poly.entity_id
_entity_poly.type
_entity_poly.pdbx_seq_one_letter_code
_entity_poly.pdbx_strand_id
1 'polypeptide(L)' 'MKRQKTVIEGRVAYDVENDEWVMYIEDGFVYMGDLYAAVNRRLAAAGEPPLVAGDELEVKLRRAGTG' A
#
# COMPACT_ATOMS: atom_id res chain seq x y z
N MET A 1 -23.39 10.37 11.33
CA MET A 1 -22.42 9.32 11.73
C MET A 1 -21.00 9.83 11.50
N LYS A 2 -20.16 9.90 12.54
CA LYS A 2 -18.74 10.23 12.37
C LYS A 2 -18.07 9.05 11.67
N ARG A 3 -17.50 9.26 10.48
CA ARG A 3 -16.68 8.25 9.78
C ARG A 3 -15.43 8.00 10.62
N GLN A 4 -15.29 6.83 11.22
CA GLN A 4 -14.02 6.40 11.79
C GLN A 4 -12.99 6.33 10.67
N LYS A 5 -11.92 7.14 10.78
CA LYS A 5 -10.71 6.98 9.95
C LYS A 5 -9.88 5.93 10.68
N THR A 6 -9.87 4.69 10.16
CA THR A 6 -8.86 3.71 10.57
C THR A 6 -7.61 4.03 9.76
N VAL A 7 -6.52 4.34 10.46
CA VAL A 7 -5.19 4.51 9.85
C VAL A 7 -4.44 3.21 10.11
N ILE A 8 -3.86 2.65 9.06
CA ILE A 8 -3.00 1.46 9.14
C ILE A 8 -1.62 1.95 8.72
N GLU A 9 -0.66 1.88 9.64
CA GLU A 9 0.72 2.29 9.43
C GLU A 9 1.57 1.05 9.12
N GLY A 10 2.41 1.14 8.10
CA GLY A 10 3.27 0.03 7.68
C GLY A 10 4.33 0.49 6.70
N ARG A 11 5.36 -0.34 6.52
CA ARG A 11 6.48 -0.09 5.59
C ARG A 11 6.44 -1.06 4.42
N VAL A 12 6.82 -0.57 3.25
CA VAL A 12 6.93 -1.39 2.04
C VAL A 12 8.20 -2.22 2.09
N ALA A 13 8.11 -3.51 1.77
CA ALA A 13 9.24 -4.42 1.63
C ALA A 13 9.03 -5.36 0.42
N TYR A 14 10.14 -5.86 -0.12
CA TYR A 14 10.15 -6.94 -1.11
C TYR A 14 10.54 -8.24 -0.41
N ASP A 15 9.64 -9.22 -0.42
CA ASP A 15 9.94 -10.57 0.03
C ASP A 15 10.66 -11.31 -1.11
N VAL A 16 11.97 -11.50 -0.93
CA VAL A 16 12.84 -12.17 -1.90
C VAL A 16 12.55 -13.67 -1.96
N GLU A 17 12.10 -14.28 -0.85
CA GLU A 17 11.85 -15.73 -0.78
C GLU A 17 10.61 -16.12 -1.60
N ASN A 18 9.57 -15.28 -1.55
CA ASN A 18 8.30 -15.50 -2.25
C ASN A 18 8.16 -14.71 -3.56
N ASP A 19 9.18 -13.92 -3.93
CA ASP A 19 9.19 -13.06 -5.13
C ASP A 19 7.97 -12.11 -5.18
N GLU A 20 7.61 -11.54 -4.03
CA GLU A 20 6.41 -10.73 -3.89
C GLU A 20 6.64 -9.45 -3.11
N TRP A 21 5.77 -8.47 -3.35
CA TRP A 21 5.78 -7.22 -2.61
C TRP A 21 4.78 -7.25 -1.45
N VAL A 22 5.25 -6.86 -0.26
CA VAL A 22 4.48 -6.91 0.98
C VAL A 22 4.55 -5.59 1.74
N MET A 23 3.51 -5.31 2.54
CA MET A 23 3.55 -4.29 3.59
C MET A 23 3.73 -4.95 4.94
N TYR A 24 4.73 -4.51 5.69
CA TYR A 24 4.93 -4.90 7.08
C TYR A 24 4.09 -4.01 7.99
N ILE A 25 3.14 -4.60 8.70
CA ILE A 25 2.20 -3.94 9.62
C ILE A 25 2.34 -4.61 10.98
N GLU A 26 2.82 -3.85 11.98
CA GLU A 26 3.08 -4.34 13.34
C GLU A 26 3.92 -5.63 13.41
N ASP A 27 3.29 -6.80 13.36
CA ASP A 27 3.89 -8.14 13.44
C ASP A 27 3.59 -9.04 12.23
N GLY A 28 2.98 -8.51 11.17
CA GLY A 28 2.52 -9.29 10.02
C GLY A 28 2.86 -8.71 8.65
N PHE A 29 2.88 -9.60 7.65
CA PHE A 29 3.02 -9.26 6.24
C PHE A 29 1.65 -9.27 5.55
N VAL A 30 1.42 -8.27 4.70
CA VAL A 30 0.24 -8.20 3.83
C VAL A 30 0.70 -8.14 2.37
N TYR A 31 0.21 -9.06 1.54
CA TYR A 31 0.46 -9.05 0.10
C TYR A 31 -0.18 -7.83 -0.59
N MET A 32 0.58 -7.13 -1.44
CA MET A 32 0.20 -5.81 -1.97
C MET A 32 0.41 -5.65 -3.48
N GLY A 33 0.67 -6.74 -4.22
CA GLY A 33 1.07 -6.69 -5.63
C GLY A 33 0.18 -5.79 -6.52
N ASP A 34 -1.14 -5.96 -6.44
CA ASP A 34 -2.08 -5.17 -7.26
C ASP A 34 -2.10 -3.68 -6.88
N LEU A 35 -2.04 -3.38 -5.59
CA LEU A 35 -2.02 -2.00 -5.10
C LEU A 35 -0.76 -1.29 -5.57
N TYR A 36 0.40 -1.94 -5.47
CA TYR A 36 1.67 -1.36 -5.91
C TYR A 36 1.74 -1.20 -7.41
N ALA A 37 1.23 -2.15 -8.19
CA ALA A 37 1.11 -1.99 -9.63
C ALA A 37 0.26 -0.75 -9.98
N ALA A 38 -0.83 -0.49 -9.25
CA ALA A 38 -1.65 0.70 -9.44
C ALA A 38 -0.93 2.01 -9.06
N VAL A 39 -0.22 2.02 -7.92
CA VAL A 39 0.54 3.20 -7.47
C VAL A 39 1.71 3.50 -8.40
N ASN A 40 2.51 2.50 -8.77
CA ASN A 40 3.66 2.67 -9.67
C ASN A 40 3.24 3.15 -11.06
N ARG A 41 2.09 2.70 -11.60
CA ARG A 41 1.54 3.28 -12.84
C ARG A 41 1.22 4.77 -12.68
N ARG A 42 0.70 5.19 -11.51
CA ARG A 42 0.37 6.58 -11.22
C ARG A 42 1.63 7.45 -11.07
N LEU A 43 2.67 6.93 -10.40
CA LEU A 43 3.97 7.58 -10.23
C LEU A 43 4.66 7.75 -11.58
N ALA A 44 4.71 6.70 -12.40
CA ALA A 44 5.26 6.77 -13.75
C ALA A 44 4.54 7.82 -14.63
N ALA A 45 3.21 7.90 -14.55
CA ALA A 45 2.44 8.94 -15.24
C ALA A 45 2.72 10.37 -14.73
N ALA A 46 3.27 10.51 -13.52
CA ALA A 46 3.73 11.78 -12.95
C ALA A 46 5.23 12.03 -13.17
N GLY A 47 5.97 11.09 -13.78
CA GLY A 47 7.43 11.18 -13.94
C GLY A 47 8.22 10.87 -12.67
N GLU A 48 7.58 10.26 -11.67
CA GLU A 48 8.19 9.88 -10.40
C GLU A 48 8.75 8.44 -10.45
N PRO A 49 9.80 8.13 -9.66
CA PRO A 49 10.33 6.76 -9.56
C PRO A 49 9.31 5.79 -8.94
N PRO A 50 9.44 4.47 -9.21
CA PRO A 50 8.61 3.47 -8.55
C PRO A 50 8.91 3.43 -7.05
N LEU A 51 7.96 2.87 -6.28
CA LEU A 51 8.15 2.54 -4.88
C LEU A 51 9.37 1.64 -4.68
N VAL A 52 10.12 1.89 -3.62
CA VAL A 52 11.25 1.07 -3.17
C VAL A 52 11.02 0.55 -1.76
N ALA A 53 11.76 -0.49 -1.39
CA ALA A 53 11.71 -1.02 -0.03
C ALA A 53 12.11 0.07 0.98
N GLY A 54 11.32 0.21 2.05
CA GLY A 54 11.47 1.26 3.06
C GLY A 54 10.57 2.48 2.87
N ASP A 55 9.95 2.64 1.69
CA ASP A 55 8.97 3.72 1.48
C ASP A 55 7.73 3.53 2.37
N GLU A 56 7.10 4.64 2.72
CA GLU A 56 5.87 4.69 3.50
C GLU A 56 4.68 5.02 2.59
N LEU A 57 3.56 4.30 2.77
CA LEU A 57 2.35 4.46 1.97
C LEU A 57 1.14 4.80 2.86
N GLU A 58 0.57 6.01 2.74
CA GLU A 58 -0.70 6.35 3.39
C GLU A 58 -1.89 6.01 2.47
N VAL A 59 -2.62 4.95 2.80
CA VAL A 59 -3.85 4.56 2.08
C VAL A 59 -5.09 5.05 2.82
N LYS A 60 -5.92 5.87 2.15
CA LYS A 60 -7.19 6.32 2.70
C LYS A 60 -8.35 5.45 2.23
N LEU A 61 -8.79 4.52 3.08
CA LEU A 61 -9.99 3.73 2.83
C LEU A 61 -11.26 4.57 2.99
N ARG A 62 -12.17 4.48 2.00
CA ARG A 62 -13.53 5.01 2.10
C ARG A 62 -14.50 3.90 1.72
N ARG A 63 -15.34 3.50 2.67
CA ARG A 63 -16.47 2.62 2.36
C ARG A 63 -17.50 3.44 1.59
N ALA A 64 -17.71 3.12 0.32
CA ALA A 64 -18.94 3.50 -0.35
C ALA A 64 -20.07 2.81 0.44
N GLY A 65 -21.02 3.58 0.96
CA GLY A 65 -22.15 2.98 1.69
C GLY A 65 -22.81 1.95 0.78
N THR A 66 -23.10 0.76 1.32
CA THR A 66 -24.04 -0.16 0.68
C THR A 66 -25.37 0.57 0.64
N GLY A 67 -25.72 1.09 -0.54
CA GLY A 67 -27.08 1.54 -0.85
C GLY A 67 -28.00 0.35 -0.98
#